data_AF-A0A0V0Y7L2-F1
#
_entry.id   AF-A0A0V0Y7L2-F1
#
_cell.length_a   1.000
_cell.length_b   1.000
_cell.length_c   1.000
_cell.angle_alpha   90.00
_cell.angle_beta   90.00
_cell.angle_gamma   90.00
#
_symmetry.space_group_name_H-M   'P 1'
#
loop_
_entity.id
_entity.type
_entity.pdbx_description
1 polymer ?
#
loop_
_entity_poly.entity_id
_entity_poly.type
_entity_poly.pdbx_seq_one_letter_code
_entity_poly.pdbx_strand_id
1 'polypeptide(L)' 'LSPPYSGPHRVLGRSDKVLTIDNEGVISNVAVDRTKPAFTTSDNAKTTAAEPERKRVVFHLSSQLPPAF' A
#
# COMPACT_ATOMS: atom_id res chain seq x y z
N LEU A 1 -4.80 -24.15 -8.11
CA LEU A 1 -4.94 -22.83 -8.75
C LEU A 1 -5.04 -21.80 -7.64
N SER A 2 -4.11 -20.86 -7.55
CA SER A 2 -4.20 -19.75 -6.60
C SER A 2 -5.11 -18.64 -7.15
N PRO A 3 -5.81 -17.89 -6.29
CA PRO A 3 -6.56 -16.72 -6.72
C PRO A 3 -5.63 -15.69 -7.41
N PRO A 4 -6.07 -15.02 -8.49
CA PRO A 4 -5.27 -14.03 -9.19
C PRO A 4 -5.07 -12.73 -8.40
N TYR A 5 -5.90 -12.49 -7.39
CA TYR A 5 -5.81 -11.34 -6.50
C TYR A 5 -5.80 -11.82 -5.04
N SER A 6 -4.97 -11.18 -4.24
CA SER A 6 -4.98 -11.32 -2.79
C SER A 6 -5.95 -10.31 -2.18
N GLY A 7 -6.71 -10.76 -1.16
CA GLY A 7 -7.40 -9.98 -0.15
C GLY A 7 -8.40 -8.90 -0.61
N PRO A 8 -9.38 -8.56 0.25
CA PRO A 8 -9.73 -7.17 0.46
C PRO A 8 -8.66 -6.53 1.37
N HIS A 9 -7.72 -5.79 0.79
CA HIS A 9 -6.71 -5.07 1.55
C HIS A 9 -7.23 -3.71 2.01
N ARG A 10 -6.96 -3.36 3.27
CA ARG A 10 -7.30 -2.02 3.79
C ARG A 10 -6.33 -1.00 3.21
N VAL A 11 -6.87 0.05 2.58
CA VAL A 11 -6.06 1.18 2.11
C VAL A 11 -5.80 2.14 3.28
N LEU A 12 -4.53 2.38 3.59
CA LEU A 12 -4.07 3.33 4.61
C LEU A 12 -3.78 4.71 4.01
N GLY A 13 -3.39 4.75 2.72
CA GLY A 13 -3.09 5.99 2.00
C GLY A 13 -3.26 5.82 0.50
N ARG A 14 -3.57 6.92 -0.19
CA ARG A 14 -3.77 6.95 -1.64
C ARG A 14 -3.06 8.14 -2.25
N SER A 15 -2.35 7.88 -3.34
CA SER A 15 -1.83 8.88 -4.29
C SER A 15 -2.33 8.55 -5.70
N ASP A 16 -1.98 9.35 -6.70
CA ASP A 16 -2.47 9.17 -8.08
C ASP A 16 -2.05 7.83 -8.69
N LYS A 17 -0.83 7.37 -8.39
CA LYS A 17 -0.24 6.16 -9.00
C LYS A 17 -0.01 5.01 -8.03
N VAL A 18 -0.08 5.27 -6.73
CA VAL A 18 0.31 4.32 -5.67
C VAL A 18 -0.72 4.31 -4.55
N LEU A 19 -1.05 3.12 -4.06
CA LEU A 19 -1.84 2.85 -2.87
C LEU A 19 -0.94 2.28 -1.79
N THR A 20 -1.06 2.80 -0.58
CA THR A 20 -0.46 2.22 0.61
C THR A 20 -1.51 1.35 1.29
N ILE A 21 -1.26 0.05 1.38
CA ILE A 21 -2.18 -0.94 1.94
C ILE A 21 -1.62 -1.58 3.21
N ASP A 22 -2.52 -2.06 4.05
CA ASP A 22 -2.20 -3.06 5.06
C ASP A 22 -2.26 -4.46 4.43
N ASN A 23 -1.10 -5.12 4.40
CA ASN A 23 -0.98 -6.50 3.99
C ASN A 23 -0.68 -7.35 5.22
N GLU A 24 -1.73 -7.69 5.97
CA GLU A 24 -1.67 -8.50 7.19
C GLU A 24 -0.71 -7.91 8.25
N GLY A 25 -0.79 -6.59 8.45
CA GLY A 25 0.07 -5.84 9.38
C GLY A 25 1.36 -5.30 8.77
N VAL A 26 1.67 -5.64 7.51
CA VAL A 26 2.81 -5.05 6.78
C VAL A 26 2.31 -3.93 5.86
N ILE A 27 2.79 -2.71 6.12
CA ILE A 27 2.51 -1.56 5.27
C ILE A 27 3.24 -1.74 3.94
N SER A 28 2.48 -1.80 2.85
CA SER A 28 3.01 -2.04 1.50
C SER A 28 2.53 -0.99 0.51
N ASN A 29 3.40 -0.59 -0.41
CA ASN A 29 3.06 0.31 -1.51
C ASN A 29 2.82 -0.50 -2.79
N VAL A 30 1.64 -0.35 -3.39
CA VAL A 30 1.21 -1.06 -4.58
C VAL A 30 0.76 -0.06 -5.64
N ALA A 31 1.15 -0.28 -6.89
CA ALA A 31 0.73 0.57 -7.99
C ALA A 31 -0.77 0.36 -8.30
N VAL A 32 -1.49 1.44 -8.63
CA VAL A 32 -2.95 1.40 -8.82
C VAL A 32 -3.38 0.40 -9.89
N ASP A 33 -2.57 0.22 -10.94
CA ASP A 33 -2.79 -0.75 -12.03
C ASP A 33 -2.82 -2.21 -11.57
N ARG A 34 -2.23 -2.51 -10.39
CA ARG A 34 -2.20 -3.87 -9.81
C ARG A 34 -3.28 -4.08 -8.74
N THR A 35 -4.20 -3.13 -8.59
CA THR A 35 -5.24 -3.19 -7.56
C THR A 35 -6.64 -3.26 -8.18
N LYS A 36 -7.58 -3.83 -7.44
CA LYS A 36 -9.00 -3.84 -7.78
C LYS A 36 -9.82 -3.45 -6.55
N PRO A 37 -10.90 -2.67 -6.70
CA PRO A 37 -11.82 -2.43 -5.60
C PRO A 37 -12.42 -3.74 -5.09
N ALA A 38 -12.43 -3.92 -3.78
CA ALA A 38 -13.14 -5.00 -3.13
C ALA A 38 -14.52 -4.49 -2.69
N PHE A 39 -15.58 -5.19 -3.11
CA PHE A 39 -16.92 -4.95 -2.59
C PHE A 39 -17.02 -5.61 -1.22
N THR A 40 -17.23 -4.81 -0.17
CA THR A 40 -17.45 -5.30 1.19
C THR A 40 -18.89 -5.05 1.61
N THR A 41 -19.52 -6.06 2.23
CA THR A 41 -20.79 -5.86 2.94
C THR A 41 -20.47 -5.10 4.24
N SER A 42 -21.36 -4.20 4.69
CA SER A 42 -21.13 -3.28 5.81
C SER A 42 -20.61 -3.91 7.12
N ASP A 43 -20.79 -5.22 7.29
CA ASP A 43 -20.28 -6.02 8.42
C ASP A 43 -18.74 -6.17 8.40
N ASN A 44 -18.12 -6.23 7.22
CA ASN A 44 -16.66 -6.45 7.05
C ASN A 44 -15.84 -5.15 7.04
N ALA A 45 -16.49 -3.98 6.97
CA ALA A 45 -15.82 -2.68 6.92
C ALA A 45 -15.11 -2.29 8.24
N LYS A 46 -15.28 -3.07 9.31
CA LYS A 46 -14.75 -2.80 10.66
C LYS A 46 -13.59 -3.69 11.09
N THR A 47 -12.90 -4.37 10.18
CA THR A 47 -11.75 -5.18 10.59
C THR A 47 -10.47 -4.33 10.65
N THR A 48 -10.07 -4.07 11.89
CA THR A 48 -8.70 -3.78 12.36
C THR A 48 -8.20 -2.36 12.13
N ALA A 49 -8.65 -1.44 12.98
CA ALA A 49 -7.90 -0.24 13.37
C ALA A 49 -6.81 -0.58 14.41
N ALA A 50 -5.92 -1.52 14.09
CA ALA A 50 -4.66 -1.63 14.82
C ALA A 50 -3.70 -0.66 14.11
N GLU A 51 -3.40 0.45 14.77
CA GLU A 51 -2.43 1.44 14.32
C GLU A 51 -1.05 0.77 14.20
N PRO A 52 -0.45 0.62 13.01
CA PRO A 52 0.94 0.23 12.92
C PRO A 52 1.78 1.50 13.06
N GLU A 53 2.67 1.50 14.04
CA GLU A 53 3.73 2.49 14.25
C GLU A 53 4.29 2.98 12.92
N ARG A 54 4.14 4.29 12.64
CA ARG A 54 4.61 4.94 11.41
C ARG A 54 6.14 4.87 11.29
N LYS A 55 6.69 3.74 10.86
CA LYS A 55 8.01 3.72 10.23
C LYS A 55 7.88 4.20 8.81
N ARG A 56 8.01 5.53 8.63
CA ARG A 56 8.25 6.16 7.33
C ARG A 56 9.53 5.56 6.75
N VAL A 57 9.39 4.55 5.89
CA VAL A 57 10.47 4.15 4.97
C VAL A 57 10.59 5.23 3.91
N VAL A 58 11.52 6.14 4.13
CA VAL A 58 11.95 7.15 3.15
C VAL A 58 12.78 6.41 2.11
N PHE A 59 12.19 6.17 0.93
CA PHE A 59 12.94 5.79 -0.25
C PHE A 59 13.86 6.96 -0.63
N HIS A 60 15.11 6.89 -0.21
CA HIS A 60 16.15 7.81 -0.65
C HIS A 60 16.46 7.47 -2.11
N LEU A 61 15.82 8.21 -3.02
CA LEU A 61 16.23 8.22 -4.42
C LEU A 61 17.56 8.98 -4.45
N SER A 62 18.67 8.26 -4.45
CA SER A 62 20.02 8.81 -4.57
C SER A 62 20.15 9.57 -5.89
N SER A 63 19.90 10.87 -5.89
CA SER A 63 20.28 11.77 -6.97
C SER A 63 21.80 11.98 -6.90
N GLN A 64 22.54 11.07 -7.52
CA GLN A 64 23.96 11.24 -7.77
C GLN A 64 24.11 12.32 -8.86
N LEU A 65 24.46 13.54 -8.46
CA LEU A 65 24.84 14.61 -9.39
C LEU A 65 26.22 14.28 -9.99
N PRO A 66 26.42 14.35 -11.31
CA PRO A 66 27.75 14.18 -11.89
C PRO A 66 28.64 15.41 -11.58
N PRO A 67 29.97 15.22 -11.45
CA PRO A 67 30.91 16.31 -11.17
C PRO A 67 30.95 17.30 -12.35
N ALA A 68 30.90 18.59 -12.03
CA ALA A 68 31.15 19.66 -12.99
C ALA A 68 32.64 19.66 -13.36
N PHE A 69 32.94 19.64 -14.66
CA PHE A 69 34.23 20.01 -15.23
C PHE A 69 34.13 21.42 -15.82
#